data_AF-A0A193C0X6-F1
#
_entry.id   AF-A0A193C0X6-F1
#
_cell.length_a   1.000
_cell.length_b   1.000
_cell.length_c   1.000
_cell.angle_alpha   90.00
_cell.angle_beta   90.00
_cell.angle_gamma   90.00
#
_symmetry.space_group_name_H-M   'P 1'
#
loop_
_entity.id
_entity.type
_entity.pdbx_description
1 polymer ?
#
loop_
_entity_poly.entity_id
_entity_poly.type
_entity_poly.pdbx_seq_one_letter_code
_entity_poly.pdbx_strand_id
1 'polypeptide(L)'
;MLSHHDRQELEKIERWFELTEPALAARLRSGKPARPPLLRLAVVLGLDLTAGLLMLLGMVTNSPALLLIGMITVTSAVIVHLSRFGRD
;
A
#
# COMPACT_ATOMS: atom_id res chain seq x y z
N MET A 1 -5.02 -31.29 -13.23
CA MET A 1 -3.59 -31.49 -12.92
C MET A 1 -2.80 -30.79 -14.01
N LEU A 2 -1.85 -29.93 -13.66
CA LEU A 2 -1.01 -29.22 -14.64
C LEU A 2 -0.28 -30.23 -15.54
N SER A 3 -0.21 -29.94 -16.85
CA SER A 3 0.54 -30.76 -17.80
C SER A 3 2.04 -30.77 -17.45
N HIS A 4 2.78 -31.79 -17.89
CA HIS A 4 4.23 -31.82 -17.75
C HIS A 4 4.89 -30.60 -18.40
N HIS A 5 4.32 -30.12 -19.50
CA HIS A 5 4.78 -28.92 -20.18
C HIS A 5 4.58 -27.68 -19.30
N ASP A 6 3.40 -27.52 -18.69
CA ASP A 6 3.11 -26.38 -17.81
C ASP A 6 4.05 -26.35 -16.60
N ARG A 7 4.44 -27.52 -16.07
CA ARG A 7 5.44 -27.60 -14.99
C ARG A 7 6.83 -27.14 -15.44
N GLN A 8 7.24 -27.50 -16.65
CA GLN A 8 8.54 -27.05 -17.18
C GLN A 8 8.58 -25.54 -17.41
N GLU A 9 7.48 -24.94 -17.87
CA GLU A 9 7.40 -23.48 -18.03
C GLU A 9 7.42 -22.77 -16.67
N LEU A 10 6.74 -23.32 -15.65
CA LEU A 10 6.81 -22.79 -14.28
C LEU A 10 8.22 -22.85 -13.69
N GLU A 11 8.97 -23.94 -13.91
CA GLU A 11 10.36 -24.04 -13.44
C GLU A 11 11.29 -23.02 -14.09
N LYS A 12 11.02 -22.62 -15.34
CA LYS A 12 11.79 -21.56 -16.02
C LYS A 12 11.49 -20.20 -15.38
N ILE A 13 10.22 -19.93 -15.10
CA ILE A 13 9.78 -18.70 -14.43
C ILE A 13 10.39 -18.61 -13.02
N GLU A 14 10.35 -19.71 -12.26
CA GLU A 14 10.95 -19.78 -10.92
C GLU A 14 12.46 -19.51 -10.95
N ARG A 15 13.21 -20.16 -11.85
CA ARG A 15 14.65 -19.90 -12.04
C ARG A 15 14.96 -18.46 -12.43
N TRP A 16 14.12 -17.87 -13.29
CA TRP A 16 14.29 -16.47 -13.70
C TRP A 16 14.05 -15.50 -12.51
N PHE A 17 13.06 -15.78 -11.66
CA PHE A 17 12.81 -15.00 -10.45
C PHE A 17 13.91 -15.16 -9.40
N GLU A 18 14.44 -16.37 -9.20
CA GLU A 18 15.55 -16.60 -8.25
C GLU A 18 16.81 -15.81 -8.62
N LEU A 19 17.10 -15.68 -9.92
CA LEU A 19 18.26 -14.94 -10.42
C LEU A 19 18.05 -13.42 -10.42
N THR A 20 16.84 -12.94 -10.71
CA THR A 20 16.57 -11.51 -10.90
C THR A 20 16.11 -10.83 -9.61
N GLU A 21 15.24 -11.49 -8.83
CA GLU A 21 14.64 -10.95 -7.61
C GLU A 21 14.51 -12.00 -6.49
N PRO A 22 15.60 -12.32 -5.79
CA PRO A 22 15.60 -13.38 -4.77
C PRO A 22 14.63 -13.10 -3.61
N ALA A 23 14.40 -11.82 -3.29
CA ALA A 23 13.46 -11.41 -2.25
C ALA A 23 11.99 -11.70 -2.64
N LEU A 24 11.62 -11.55 -3.92
CA LEU A 24 10.29 -11.85 -4.41
C LEU A 24 10.06 -13.37 -4.48
N ALA A 25 11.04 -14.12 -4.98
CA ALA A 25 11.01 -15.58 -5.00
C ALA A 25 10.80 -16.16 -3.59
N ALA A 26 11.51 -15.64 -2.59
CA ALA A 26 11.34 -16.03 -1.19
C ALA A 26 9.91 -15.75 -0.66
N ARG A 27 9.31 -14.61 -1.03
CA ARG A 27 7.93 -14.25 -0.64
C ARG A 27 6.91 -15.18 -1.28
N LEU A 28 7.01 -15.44 -2.58
CA LEU A 28 6.12 -16.35 -3.31
C LEU A 28 6.17 -17.77 -2.72
N ARG A 29 7.38 -18.27 -2.46
CA ARG A 29 7.61 -19.60 -1.88
C ARG A 29 7.07 -19.74 -0.46
N SER A 30 7.06 -18.64 0.31
CA SER A 30 6.49 -18.62 1.66
C SER A 30 4.97 -18.69 1.70
N GLY A 31 4.28 -18.42 0.58
CA GLY A 31 2.82 -18.42 0.46
C GLY A 31 2.09 -17.46 1.42
N LYS A 32 2.81 -16.62 2.16
CA LYS A 32 2.25 -15.73 3.16
C LYS A 32 2.00 -14.36 2.54
N PRO A 33 0.73 -13.91 2.43
CA PRO A 33 0.48 -12.52 2.12
C PRO A 33 1.18 -11.67 3.18
N ALA A 34 1.96 -10.68 2.75
CA ALA A 34 2.61 -9.75 3.66
C ALA A 34 1.53 -8.95 4.38
N ARG A 35 1.13 -9.42 5.57
CA ARG A 35 0.16 -8.70 6.39
C ARG A 35 0.81 -7.37 6.77
N PRO A 36 0.20 -6.22 6.42
CA PRO A 36 0.76 -4.94 6.81
C PRO A 36 0.83 -4.89 8.34
N PRO A 37 1.93 -4.37 8.92
CA PRO A 37 2.04 -4.26 10.36
C PRO A 37 0.89 -3.40 10.91
N LEU A 38 0.24 -3.85 11.99
CA LEU A 38 -0.94 -3.19 12.58
C LEU A 38 -0.72 -1.69 12.85
N LEU A 39 0.50 -1.32 13.25
CA LEU A 39 0.92 0.06 13.44
C LEU A 39 0.71 0.92 12.18
N ARG A 40 1.03 0.36 11.00
CA ARG A 40 0.88 1.07 9.72
C ARG A 40 -0.58 1.28 9.36
N LEU A 41 -1.44 0.30 9.65
CA LEU A 41 -2.89 0.45 9.47
C LEU A 41 -3.44 1.57 10.37
N ALA A 42 -3.02 1.61 11.64
CA ALA A 42 -3.43 2.63 12.60
C ALA A 42 -3.01 4.04 12.15
N VAL A 43 -1.79 4.20 11.60
CA VAL A 43 -1.30 5.49 11.08
C VAL A 43 -2.15 5.97 9.89
N VAL A 44 -2.49 5.09 8.95
CA VAL A 44 -3.31 5.45 7.77
C VAL A 44 -4.71 5.89 8.22
N LEU A 45 -5.36 5.08 9.07
CA LEU A 45 -6.68 5.43 9.63
C LEU A 45 -6.66 6.75 10.40
N GLY A 46 -5.63 6.99 11.21
CA GLY A 46 -5.48 8.24 11.95
C GLY A 46 -5.35 9.45 11.01
N LEU A 47 -4.60 9.31 9.93
CA LEU A 47 -4.40 10.37 8.94
C LEU A 47 -5.69 10.70 8.19
N ASP A 48 -6.46 9.68 7.79
CA ASP A 48 -7.75 9.89 7.10
C ASP A 48 -8.77 10.56 8.01
N LEU A 49 -8.88 10.13 9.28
CA LEU A 49 -9.79 10.72 10.25
C LEU A 49 -9.44 12.18 10.56
N THR A 50 -8.16 12.48 10.73
CA THR A 50 -7.70 13.86 10.99
C THR A 50 -7.92 14.76 9.79
N ALA A 51 -7.65 14.29 8.58
CA ALA A 51 -7.93 15.03 7.35
C ALA A 51 -9.41 15.38 7.20
N GLY A 52 -10.30 14.39 7.38
CA GLY A 52 -11.75 14.60 7.32
C GLY A 52 -12.24 15.57 8.39
N LEU A 53 -11.74 15.44 9.63
CA LEU A 53 -12.12 16.32 10.73
C LEU A 53 -11.68 17.77 10.48
N LEU A 54 -10.48 17.99 9.96
CA LEU A 54 -9.97 19.33 9.63
C LEU A 54 -10.79 20.00 8.53
N MET A 55 -11.18 19.26 7.48
CA MET A 55 -12.04 19.81 6.43
C MET A 55 -13.42 20.17 6.97
N LEU A 56 -14.03 19.27 7.76
CA LEU A 56 -15.35 19.51 8.34
C LEU A 56 -15.32 20.72 9.28
N LEU A 57 -14.30 20.81 10.14
CA LEU A 57 -14.12 21.93 11.05
C LEU A 57 -13.87 23.24 10.29
N GLY A 58 -13.03 23.23 9.26
CA GLY A 58 -12.78 24.40 8.41
C GLY A 58 -14.05 24.88 7.70
N MET A 59 -14.91 23.95 7.28
CA MET A 59 -16.18 24.27 6.64
C MET A 59 -17.20 24.84 7.63
N VAL A 60 -17.33 24.25 8.82
CA VAL A 60 -18.23 24.74 9.89
C VAL A 60 -17.79 26.11 10.43
N THR A 61 -16.49 26.31 10.60
CA THR A 61 -15.93 27.57 11.11
C THR A 61 -15.71 28.61 10.02
N ASN A 62 -15.93 28.26 8.76
CA ASN A 62 -15.64 29.06 7.57
C ASN A 62 -14.20 29.62 7.56
N SER A 63 -13.26 28.83 8.08
CA SER A 63 -11.86 29.21 8.27
C SER A 63 -11.00 28.74 7.09
N PRO A 64 -10.46 29.66 6.26
CA PRO A 64 -9.63 29.29 5.11
C PRO A 64 -8.35 28.56 5.53
N ALA A 65 -7.79 28.91 6.69
CA ALA A 65 -6.58 28.28 7.21
C ALA A 65 -6.80 26.80 7.52
N LEU A 66 -7.92 26.45 8.16
CA LEU A 66 -8.26 25.05 8.47
C LEU A 66 -8.53 24.24 7.20
N LEU A 67 -9.18 24.85 6.20
CA LEU A 67 -9.39 24.21 4.90
C LEU A 67 -8.05 23.93 4.18
N LEU A 68 -7.12 24.88 4.19
CA LEU A 68 -5.78 24.67 3.62
C LEU A 68 -5.01 23.55 4.32
N ILE A 69 -5.02 23.53 5.65
CA ILE A 69 -4.37 22.46 6.42
C ILE A 69 -5.04 21.11 6.14
N GLY A 70 -6.37 21.07 6.07
CA GLY A 70 -7.13 19.88 5.67
C GLY A 70 -6.71 19.36 4.29
N MET A 71 -6.60 20.24 3.29
CA MET A 71 -6.18 19.89 1.93
C MET A 71 -4.75 19.32 1.87
N ILE A 72 -3.79 19.91 2.61
CA ILE A 72 -2.41 19.39 2.70
C ILE A 72 -2.41 18.00 3.34
N THR A 73 -3.23 17.81 4.37
CA THR A 73 -3.35 16.52 5.07
C THR A 73 -3.95 15.45 4.17
N VAL A 74 -5.02 15.77 3.42
CA VAL A 74 -5.60 14.88 2.40
C VAL A 74 -4.57 14.50 1.34
N THR A 75 -3.82 15.48 0.82
CA THR A 75 -2.79 15.22 -0.20
C THR A 75 -1.72 14.27 0.34
N SER A 76 -1.29 14.48 1.59
CA SER A 76 -0.34 13.59 2.26
C SER A 76 -0.91 12.18 2.43
N ALA A 77 -2.20 12.04 2.77
CA ALA A 77 -2.88 10.75 2.85
C ALA A 77 -2.92 10.04 1.49
N VAL A 78 -3.18 10.76 0.41
CA VAL A 78 -3.16 10.23 -0.96
C VAL A 78 -1.75 9.72 -1.33
N ILE A 79 -0.70 10.47 -1.02
CA ILE A 79 0.69 10.03 -1.26
C ILE A 79 1.00 8.76 -0.47
N VAL A 80 0.59 8.69 0.79
CA VAL A 80 0.77 7.47 1.61
C VAL A 80 0.03 6.28 0.98
N HIS A 81 -1.20 6.48 0.49
CA HIS A 81 -1.95 5.44 -0.20
C HIS A 81 -1.32 5.02 -1.54
N LEU A 82 -0.79 5.94 -2.34
CA LEU A 82 -0.08 5.62 -3.58
C LEU A 82 1.22 4.87 -3.31
N SER A 83 1.97 5.26 -2.27
CA SER A 83 3.20 4.55 -1.85
C SER A 83 2.93 3.12 -1.36
N ARG A 84 1.68 2.80 -1.00
CA ARG A 84 1.24 1.44 -0.71
C ARG A 84 1.07 0.62 -1.99
N PHE A 85 0.49 1.19 -3.04
CA PHE A 85 0.30 0.49 -4.33
C PHE A 85 1.60 0.26 -5.11
N GLY A 86 2.61 1.13 -4.95
CA GLY A 86 3.90 0.99 -5.65
C GLY A 86 4.92 0.03 -5.01
N ARG A 87 4.57 -0.67 -3.91
CA ARG A 87 5.45 -1.59 -3.18
C ARG A 87 4.95 -3.04 -3.15
N ASP A 88 3.82 -3.30 -3.82
CA ASP A 88 3.28 -4.64 -4.06
C ASP A 88 3.82 -5.18 -5.39
#